data_AF-A0A4Z2ID23-F1
#
_entry.id   AF-A0A4Z2ID23-F1
#
_cell.length_a   1.000
_cell.length_b   1.000
_cell.length_c   1.000
_cell.angle_alpha   90.00
_cell.angle_beta   90.00
_cell.angle_gamma   90.00
#
_symmetry.space_group_name_H-M   'P 1'
#
loop_
_entity.id
_entity.type
_entity.pdbx_description
1 polymer ?
#
loop_
_entity_poly.entity_id
_entity_poly.type
_entity_poly.pdbx_seq_one_letter_code
_entity_poly.pdbx_strand_id
1 'polypeptide(L)'
;MQSSEVIMAVDLVTSSEGSMRSQSPPDRQGDGPIRAKLEEGSGKLALDLRLSSSNASSMPELLEQLWKARAEKKKMRKTIREFEEDFYQHNGRNVQKEDRVPMLEEYREYKRIKAKLRLLEVLISKQDSSKSI
;
A
#
# COMPACT_ATOMS: atom_id res chain seq x y z
N MET A 1 -1.36 -36.51 31.21
CA MET A 1 -0.49 -36.48 32.40
C MET A 1 0.92 -36.28 31.86
N GLN A 2 1.45 -35.06 31.94
CA GLN A 2 2.55 -34.71 32.87
C GLN A 2 3.75 -35.65 32.67
N SER A 3 4.99 -35.28 32.40
CA SER A 3 5.75 -34.02 32.34
C SER A 3 7.21 -34.45 32.09
N SER A 4 8.04 -33.61 31.45
CA SER A 4 9.52 -33.55 31.64
C SER A 4 9.99 -32.26 30.93
N GLU A 5 10.25 -31.17 31.66
CA GLU A 5 11.54 -30.77 32.28
C GLU A 5 12.61 -30.47 31.20
N VAL A 6 12.77 -29.21 30.77
CA VAL A 6 13.61 -28.10 31.31
C VAL A 6 15.11 -28.20 30.92
N ILE A 7 15.47 -27.37 29.92
CA ILE A 7 16.66 -26.50 29.73
C ILE A 7 18.08 -27.06 29.98
N MET A 8 18.94 -26.97 28.97
CA MET A 8 20.37 -26.64 29.12
C MET A 8 20.80 -25.69 27.99
N ALA A 9 21.12 -24.45 28.35
CA ALA A 9 21.85 -23.51 27.52
C ALA A 9 23.33 -23.91 27.47
N VAL A 10 23.98 -23.75 26.31
CA VAL A 10 25.44 -23.79 26.19
C VAL A 10 25.83 -22.66 25.24
N ASP A 11 26.43 -21.63 25.82
CA ASP A 11 27.16 -20.58 25.12
C ASP A 11 28.47 -21.19 24.58
N LEU A 12 28.68 -21.11 23.27
CA LEU A 12 29.99 -21.39 22.68
C LEU A 12 30.55 -20.09 22.10
N VAL A 13 31.41 -19.47 22.90
CA VAL A 13 32.30 -18.39 22.50
C VAL A 13 33.30 -18.96 21.48
N THR A 14 33.42 -18.33 20.32
CA THR A 14 34.61 -18.48 19.46
C THR A 14 35.12 -17.08 19.12
N SER A 15 36.14 -16.66 19.87
CA SER A 15 37.01 -15.58 19.47
C SER A 15 37.98 -16.12 18.42
N SER A 16 38.07 -15.46 17.27
CA SER A 16 39.25 -15.53 16.42
C SER A 16 39.38 -14.23 15.65
N GLU A 17 40.30 -13.39 16.11
CA GLU A 17 40.84 -12.26 15.36
C GLU A 17 41.68 -12.77 14.19
N GLY A 18 41.43 -12.20 13.01
CA GLY A 18 42.24 -12.40 11.81
C GLY A 18 42.36 -11.08 11.04
N SER A 19 43.37 -10.30 11.40
CA SER A 19 43.85 -9.12 10.68
C SER A 19 44.50 -9.50 9.35
N MET A 20 44.33 -8.66 8.31
CA MET A 20 45.34 -8.17 7.34
C MET A 20 44.72 -7.79 5.96
N ARG A 21 44.51 -6.47 5.78
CA ARG A 21 44.88 -5.62 4.62
C ARG A 21 44.92 -6.20 3.18
N SER A 22 44.14 -5.61 2.25
CA SER A 22 44.58 -5.27 0.87
C SER A 22 43.61 -4.25 0.21
N GLN A 23 44.02 -3.00 -0.03
CA GLN A 23 44.24 -2.38 -1.35
C GLN A 23 43.00 -2.15 -2.26
N SER A 24 42.61 -0.88 -2.46
CA SER A 24 41.85 -0.33 -3.60
C SER A 24 42.85 0.18 -4.68
N PRO A 25 42.49 0.79 -5.86
CA PRO A 25 41.20 1.10 -6.55
C PRO A 25 41.29 0.74 -8.09
N PRO A 26 40.62 1.34 -9.12
CA PRO A 26 39.50 2.31 -9.21
C PRO A 26 38.36 1.97 -10.22
N ASP A 27 37.29 2.78 -10.16
CA ASP A 27 36.33 3.20 -11.20
C ASP A 27 35.91 2.26 -12.35
N ARG A 28 34.65 1.81 -12.32
CA ARG A 28 33.89 1.47 -13.53
C ARG A 28 32.47 2.02 -13.48
N GLN A 29 32.31 3.16 -14.15
CA GLN A 29 31.22 3.52 -15.04
C GLN A 29 29.81 3.05 -14.60
N GLY A 30 29.09 3.97 -13.96
CA GLY A 30 27.65 3.93 -13.95
C GLY A 30 27.11 4.15 -15.36
N ASP A 31 26.35 3.17 -15.86
CA ASP A 31 25.34 3.35 -16.88
C ASP A 31 24.26 2.30 -16.67
N GLY A 32 23.42 2.54 -15.66
CA GLY A 32 22.11 1.90 -15.59
C GLY A 32 21.19 2.61 -16.57
N PRO A 33 20.56 1.93 -17.54
CA PRO A 33 19.60 2.57 -18.42
C PRO A 33 18.47 3.12 -17.54
N ILE A 34 18.27 4.43 -17.64
CA ILE A 34 17.22 5.18 -16.98
C ILE A 34 15.90 4.55 -17.43
N ARG A 35 15.39 3.62 -16.62
CA ARG A 35 14.03 3.10 -16.76
C ARG A 35 13.12 4.28 -16.52
N ALA A 36 12.71 4.94 -17.61
CA ALA A 36 11.68 5.95 -17.62
C ALA A 36 10.43 5.33 -17.00
N LYS A 37 10.28 5.53 -15.69
CA LYS A 37 9.03 5.29 -14.99
C LYS A 37 8.09 6.36 -15.50
N LEU A 38 7.35 6.03 -16.55
CA LEU A 38 6.06 6.67 -16.80
C LEU A 38 5.14 6.21 -15.65
N GLU A 39 5.32 6.86 -14.50
CA GLU A 39 4.41 6.82 -13.37
C GLU A 39 3.43 7.97 -13.56
N GLU A 40 2.69 7.93 -14.66
CA GLU A 40 1.56 8.83 -14.91
C GLU A 40 0.35 8.27 -14.15
N GLY A 41 0.42 8.39 -12.83
CA GLY A 41 -0.63 8.00 -11.90
C GLY A 41 -0.75 8.97 -10.73
N SER A 42 0.38 9.52 -10.28
CA SER A 42 0.43 10.46 -9.16
C SER A 42 -0.30 11.80 -9.42
N GLY A 43 -0.17 12.38 -10.62
CA GLY A 43 -0.67 13.73 -10.91
C GLY A 43 -2.20 13.89 -10.87
N LYS A 44 -2.96 12.86 -11.26
CA LYS A 44 -4.43 12.91 -11.24
C LYS A 44 -4.99 12.87 -9.82
N LEU A 45 -4.31 12.16 -8.91
CA LEU A 45 -4.71 12.09 -7.49
C LEU A 45 -4.53 13.43 -6.80
N ALA A 46 -3.42 14.11 -7.07
CA ALA A 46 -3.15 15.43 -6.50
C ALA A 46 -4.17 16.48 -6.96
N LEU A 47 -4.59 16.42 -8.22
CA LEU A 47 -5.55 17.36 -8.80
C LEU A 47 -6.97 17.11 -8.26
N ASP A 48 -7.42 15.85 -8.20
CA ASP A 48 -8.72 15.48 -7.63
C ASP A 48 -8.80 15.79 -6.11
N LEU A 49 -7.69 15.59 -5.39
CA LEU A 49 -7.54 15.92 -3.98
C LEU A 49 -7.58 17.45 -3.72
N ARG A 50 -6.96 18.23 -4.61
CA ARG A 50 -6.96 19.70 -4.53
C ARG A 50 -8.35 20.28 -4.85
N LEU A 51 -9.13 19.62 -5.71
CA LEU A 51 -10.51 20.02 -5.99
C LEU A 51 -11.44 19.67 -4.84
N SER A 52 -11.23 18.53 -4.15
CA SER A 52 -12.03 18.18 -2.97
C SER A 52 -11.74 19.03 -1.74
N SER A 53 -10.53 19.59 -1.60
CA SER A 53 -10.21 20.49 -0.48
C SER A 53 -10.71 21.93 -0.66
N SER A 54 -11.08 22.32 -1.88
CA SER A 54 -11.46 23.69 -2.22
C SER A 54 -12.89 24.06 -1.81
N ASN A 55 -13.73 23.07 -1.49
CA ASN A 55 -15.05 23.27 -0.92
C ASN A 55 -15.02 22.75 0.52
N ALA A 56 -15.25 23.61 1.51
CA ALA A 56 -15.45 23.16 2.89
C ALA A 56 -16.78 22.39 2.96
N SER A 57 -16.75 21.08 2.72
CA SER A 57 -17.93 20.23 2.85
C SER A 57 -18.49 20.28 4.28
N SER A 58 -19.81 20.31 4.38
CA SER A 58 -20.51 20.31 5.68
C SER A 58 -20.42 18.94 6.37
N MET A 59 -20.67 18.86 7.69
CA MET A 59 -20.62 17.58 8.40
C MET A 59 -21.57 16.51 7.82
N PRO A 60 -22.84 16.80 7.50
CA PRO A 60 -23.73 15.82 6.87
C PRO A 60 -23.22 15.36 5.50
N GLU A 61 -22.65 16.27 4.72
CA GLU A 61 -22.08 15.98 3.40
C GLU A 61 -20.85 15.10 3.50
N LEU A 62 -19.95 15.33 4.47
CA LEU A 62 -18.80 14.47 4.74
C LEU A 62 -19.22 13.05 5.11
N LEU A 63 -20.28 12.89 5.91
CA LEU A 63 -20.83 11.58 6.27
C LEU A 63 -21.44 10.87 5.06
N GLU A 64 -22.19 11.61 4.22
CA GLU A 64 -22.77 11.06 2.99
C GLU A 64 -21.67 10.58 2.03
N GLN A 65 -20.63 11.41 1.81
CA GLN A 65 -19.47 11.05 1.01
C GLN A 65 -18.74 9.82 1.57
N LEU A 66 -18.62 9.71 2.90
CA LEU A 66 -18.00 8.57 3.57
C LEU A 66 -18.79 7.28 3.30
N TRP A 67 -20.12 7.32 3.38
CA TRP A 67 -20.98 6.17 3.09
C TRP A 67 -20.90 5.76 1.62
N LYS A 68 -20.95 6.73 0.69
CA LYS A 68 -20.76 6.48 -0.75
C LYS A 68 -19.42 5.82 -1.03
N ALA A 69 -18.32 6.38 -0.52
CA ALA A 69 -16.98 5.82 -0.69
C ALA A 69 -16.83 4.43 -0.06
N ARG A 70 -17.53 4.12 1.05
CA ARG A 70 -17.56 2.78 1.64
C ARG A 70 -18.26 1.77 0.72
N ALA A 71 -19.39 2.15 0.15
CA ALA A 71 -20.13 1.32 -0.80
C ALA A 71 -19.30 1.05 -2.08
N GLU A 72 -18.70 2.10 -2.63
CA GLU A 72 -17.82 2.00 -3.81
C GLU A 72 -16.60 1.11 -3.54
N LYS A 73 -15.93 1.28 -2.39
CA LYS A 73 -14.82 0.40 -1.98
C LYS A 73 -15.25 -1.06 -1.91
N LYS A 74 -16.46 -1.33 -1.37
CA LYS A 74 -17.00 -2.69 -1.29
C LYS A 74 -17.25 -3.26 -2.68
N LYS A 75 -17.80 -2.47 -3.60
CA LYS A 75 -17.99 -2.85 -5.02
C LYS A 75 -16.66 -3.17 -5.68
N MET A 76 -15.67 -2.28 -5.60
CA MET A 76 -14.34 -2.49 -6.19
C MET A 76 -13.64 -3.72 -5.64
N ARG A 77 -13.74 -3.97 -4.32
CA ARG A 77 -13.20 -5.20 -3.71
C ARG A 77 -13.83 -6.46 -4.31
N LYS A 78 -15.14 -6.44 -4.56
CA LYS A 78 -15.84 -7.57 -5.18
C LYS A 78 -15.35 -7.79 -6.62
N THR A 79 -15.33 -6.75 -7.42
CA THR A 79 -14.87 -6.81 -8.82
C THR A 79 -13.43 -7.32 -8.94
N ILE A 80 -12.51 -6.83 -8.09
CA ILE A 80 -11.12 -7.31 -8.08
C ILE A 80 -11.04 -8.79 -7.69
N ARG A 81 -11.83 -9.23 -6.69
CA ARG A 81 -11.84 -10.63 -6.24
C ARG A 81 -12.38 -11.56 -7.31
N GLU A 82 -13.48 -11.20 -7.97
CA GLU A 82 -14.04 -11.99 -9.08
C GLU A 82 -12.98 -12.21 -10.15
N PHE A 83 -12.28 -11.17 -10.57
CA PHE A 83 -11.18 -11.30 -11.50
C PHE A 83 -10.03 -12.19 -10.99
N GLU A 84 -9.59 -12.00 -9.74
CA GLU A 84 -8.50 -12.80 -9.15
C GLU A 84 -8.88 -14.28 -9.02
N GLU A 85 -10.13 -14.57 -8.68
CA GLU A 85 -10.69 -15.91 -8.56
C GLU A 85 -10.79 -16.58 -9.94
N ASP A 86 -11.36 -15.89 -10.94
CA ASP A 86 -11.45 -16.39 -12.32
C ASP A 86 -10.06 -16.65 -12.90
N PHE A 87 -9.13 -15.71 -12.72
CA PHE A 87 -7.74 -15.87 -13.15
C PHE A 87 -7.08 -17.09 -12.50
N TYR A 88 -7.30 -17.30 -11.20
CA TYR A 88 -6.77 -18.45 -10.49
C TYR A 88 -7.34 -19.77 -11.01
N GLN A 89 -8.66 -19.82 -11.28
CA GLN A 89 -9.32 -21.01 -11.81
C GLN A 89 -8.80 -21.38 -13.22
N HIS A 90 -8.53 -20.39 -14.07
CA HIS A 90 -8.04 -20.64 -15.42
C HIS A 90 -6.53 -20.93 -15.49
N ASN A 91 -5.73 -20.27 -14.66
CA ASN A 91 -4.27 -20.29 -14.81
C ASN A 91 -3.57 -21.11 -13.72
N GLY A 92 -4.28 -21.50 -12.65
CA GLY A 92 -3.72 -22.26 -11.53
C GLY A 92 -2.70 -21.49 -10.68
N ARG A 93 -2.64 -20.16 -10.81
CA ARG A 93 -1.73 -19.28 -10.04
C ARG A 93 -2.37 -17.94 -9.72
N ASN A 94 -1.86 -17.25 -8.70
CA ASN A 94 -2.30 -15.90 -8.39
C ASN A 94 -1.88 -14.88 -9.47
N VAL A 95 -2.64 -13.79 -9.57
CA VAL A 95 -2.42 -12.65 -10.46
C VAL A 95 -1.10 -11.94 -10.13
N GLN A 96 -0.20 -11.81 -11.11
CA GLN A 96 1.01 -11.00 -11.03
C GLN A 96 0.75 -9.57 -11.52
N LYS A 97 1.74 -8.69 -11.40
CA LYS A 97 1.58 -7.27 -11.72
C LYS A 97 1.25 -7.06 -13.21
N GLU A 98 1.86 -7.86 -14.06
CA GLU A 98 1.74 -7.86 -15.52
C GLU A 98 0.36 -8.35 -15.94
N ASP A 99 -0.23 -9.27 -15.18
CA ASP A 99 -1.57 -9.82 -15.44
C ASP A 99 -2.70 -8.85 -15.06
N ARG A 100 -2.39 -7.75 -14.35
CA ARG A 100 -3.40 -6.75 -13.94
C ARG A 100 -3.75 -5.78 -15.04
N VAL A 101 -3.06 -5.80 -16.19
CA VAL A 101 -3.32 -4.90 -17.33
C VAL A 101 -4.82 -4.83 -17.70
N PRO A 102 -5.57 -5.94 -17.84
CA PRO A 102 -7.02 -5.88 -18.12
C PRO A 102 -7.86 -5.21 -17.02
N MET A 103 -7.36 -5.14 -15.79
CA MET A 103 -8.06 -4.62 -14.60
C MET A 103 -7.37 -3.37 -14.00
N LEU A 104 -6.49 -2.72 -14.77
CA LEU A 104 -5.56 -1.76 -14.22
C LEU A 104 -6.27 -0.56 -13.60
N GLU A 105 -7.36 -0.13 -14.21
CA GLU A 105 -8.11 1.04 -13.73
C GLU A 105 -8.90 0.72 -12.46
N GLU A 106 -9.46 -0.47 -12.33
CA GLU A 106 -10.17 -0.92 -11.13
C GLU A 106 -9.21 -1.05 -9.93
N TYR A 107 -8.01 -1.59 -10.16
CA TYR A 107 -6.97 -1.62 -9.12
C TYR A 107 -6.53 -0.20 -8.73
N ARG A 108 -6.41 0.72 -9.68
CA ARG A 108 -6.10 2.14 -9.41
C ARG A 108 -7.22 2.79 -8.62
N GLU A 109 -8.46 2.60 -9.04
CA GLU A 109 -9.64 3.20 -8.44
C GLU A 109 -9.87 2.71 -7.01
N TYR A 110 -9.68 1.41 -6.75
CA TYR A 110 -9.69 0.89 -5.39
C TYR A 110 -8.69 1.62 -4.47
N LYS A 111 -7.47 1.92 -4.98
CA LYS A 111 -6.50 2.71 -4.22
C LYS A 111 -6.94 4.16 -4.04
N ARG A 112 -7.55 4.79 -5.06
CA ARG A 112 -8.09 6.17 -4.96
C ARG A 112 -9.17 6.24 -3.90
N ILE A 113 -10.16 5.35 -3.95
CA ILE A 113 -11.24 5.27 -2.97
C ILE A 113 -10.70 4.99 -1.57
N LYS A 114 -9.68 4.12 -1.43
CA LYS A 114 -9.04 3.87 -0.14
C LYS A 114 -8.40 5.14 0.45
N ALA A 115 -7.74 5.95 -0.38
CA ALA A 115 -7.18 7.24 0.05
C ALA A 115 -8.28 8.24 0.42
N LYS A 116 -9.34 8.36 -0.41
CA LYS A 116 -10.51 9.21 -0.16
C LYS A 116 -11.19 8.87 1.18
N LEU A 117 -11.36 7.58 1.48
CA LEU A 117 -11.91 7.13 2.77
C LEU A 117 -11.07 7.60 3.96
N ARG A 118 -9.75 7.47 3.87
CA ARG A 118 -8.85 7.93 4.93
C ARG A 118 -8.95 9.43 5.14
N LEU A 119 -9.01 10.20 4.05
CA LEU A 119 -9.20 11.64 4.13
C LEU A 119 -10.53 12.00 4.81
N LEU A 120 -11.64 11.39 4.39
CA LEU A 120 -12.96 11.63 4.98
C LEU A 120 -12.99 11.29 6.47
N GLU A 121 -12.40 10.15 6.87
CA GLU A 121 -12.26 9.76 8.28
C GLU A 121 -11.50 10.85 9.08
N VAL A 122 -10.39 11.37 8.54
CA VAL A 122 -9.59 12.41 9.20
C VAL A 122 -10.34 13.75 9.29
N LEU A 123 -11.01 14.18 8.21
CA LEU A 123 -11.77 15.44 8.18
C LEU A 123 -12.90 15.43 9.21
N ILE A 124 -13.62 14.31 9.31
CA ILE A 124 -14.69 14.09 10.29
C ILE A 124 -14.12 14.16 11.71
N SER A 125 -13.07 13.39 12.02
CA SER A 125 -12.45 13.41 13.36
C SER A 125 -11.94 14.80 13.78
N LYS A 126 -11.42 15.58 12.83
CA LYS A 126 -10.99 16.97 13.07
C LYS A 126 -12.18 17.89 13.37
N GLN A 127 -13.30 17.73 12.68
CA GLN A 127 -14.48 18.57 12.89
C GLN A 127 -15.21 18.21 14.19
N ASP A 128 -15.24 16.95 14.58
CA ASP A 128 -15.88 16.49 15.82
C ASP A 128 -15.10 16.92 17.06
N SER A 129 -13.76 16.86 17.01
CA SER A 129 -12.92 17.38 18.10
C SER A 129 -13.03 18.89 18.28
N SER A 130 -13.26 19.65 17.20
CA SER A 130 -13.38 21.11 17.24
C SER A 130 -14.70 21.62 17.85
N LYS A 131 -15.73 20.77 17.95
CA LYS A 131 -17.05 21.11 18.51
C LYS A 131 -17.18 20.84 20.01
N SER A 132 -16.19 20.18 20.62
CA SER A 132 -16.23 19.74 22.02
C SER A 132 -15.48 20.68 22.99
N ILE A 133 -15.14 21.90 22.55
CA ILE A 133 -14.53 22.97 23.37
C ILE A 133 -15.59 23.97 23.79
#